data_AF-F0G7A3-F1
#
_entry.id   AF-F0G7A3-F1
#
_cell.length_a   1.000
_cell.length_b   1.000
_cell.length_c   1.000
_cell.angle_alpha   90.00
_cell.angle_beta   90.00
_cell.angle_gamma   90.00
#
_symmetry.space_group_name_H-M   'P 1'
#
loop_
_entity.id
_entity.type
_entity.pdbx_description
1 polymer ?
#
loop_
_entity_poly.entity_id
_entity_poly.type
_entity_poly.pdbx_seq_one_letter_code
_entity_poly.pdbx_strand_id
1 'polypeptide(L)'
;MQGWKRYALAWSAGWMLVSSAFAGGEPVRIALIEGMSGPFANAGAAVERNLRFGVEQVNAAGGVKLRDGAHPLELVVLDSKGSPEEALV
;
A
#
# COMPACT_ATOMS: atom_id res chain seq x y z
N MET A 1 -5.39 -9.02 -61.25
CA MET A 1 -6.03 -9.10 -59.92
C MET A 1 -4.98 -9.63 -58.94
N GLN A 2 -4.05 -8.77 -58.52
CA GLN A 2 -3.88 -8.33 -57.12
C GLN A 2 -4.14 -9.42 -56.06
N GLY A 3 -3.12 -10.21 -55.74
CA GLY A 3 -3.04 -11.00 -54.50
C GLY A 3 -2.12 -10.29 -53.50
N TRP A 4 -2.59 -9.21 -52.88
CA TRP A 4 -1.85 -8.43 -51.88
C TRP A 4 -2.26 -8.85 -50.46
N LYS A 5 -1.26 -8.97 -49.58
CA LYS A 5 -1.32 -8.98 -48.10
C LYS A 5 -1.59 -10.34 -47.45
N ARG A 6 -0.55 -11.17 -47.34
CA ARG A 6 -0.43 -12.10 -46.22
C ARG A 6 0.12 -11.29 -45.04
N TYR A 7 -0.74 -11.07 -44.06
CA TYR A 7 -0.44 -10.39 -42.80
C TYR A 7 0.71 -11.12 -42.09
N ALA A 8 1.89 -10.49 -42.03
CA ALA A 8 2.95 -10.91 -41.13
C ALA A 8 2.56 -10.43 -39.72
N LEU A 9 1.95 -11.34 -38.98
CA LEU A 9 1.71 -11.27 -37.55
C LEU A 9 3.09 -11.35 -36.85
N ALA A 10 3.58 -10.28 -36.27
CA ALA A 10 4.76 -10.28 -35.39
C ALA A 10 4.36 -9.52 -34.11
N TRP A 11 3.90 -10.24 -33.08
CA TRP A 11 4.73 -10.70 -31.95
C TRP A 11 5.54 -9.55 -31.32
N SER A 12 4.87 -8.66 -30.60
CA SER A 12 5.48 -7.95 -29.47
C SER A 12 5.02 -8.63 -28.20
N ALA A 13 5.88 -9.53 -27.71
CA ALA A 13 5.75 -10.19 -26.43
C ALA A 13 5.52 -9.14 -25.32
N GLY A 14 4.42 -9.27 -24.60
CA GLY A 14 4.15 -8.47 -23.42
C GLY A 14 5.25 -8.72 -22.40
N TRP A 15 6.00 -7.66 -22.05
CA TRP A 15 6.80 -7.67 -20.83
C TRP A 15 5.85 -7.75 -19.64
N MET A 16 5.61 -8.98 -19.20
CA MET A 16 4.93 -9.25 -17.96
C MET A 16 5.90 -8.84 -16.85
N LEU A 17 5.68 -7.65 -16.26
CA LEU A 17 6.34 -7.27 -15.03
C LEU A 17 5.92 -8.28 -13.96
N VAL A 18 6.78 -9.26 -13.71
CA VAL A 18 6.67 -10.12 -12.54
C VAL A 18 6.90 -9.20 -11.34
N SER A 19 5.82 -8.73 -10.72
CA SER A 19 5.90 -8.18 -9.38
C SER A 19 6.26 -9.33 -8.46
N SER A 20 7.52 -9.39 -8.03
CA SER A 20 7.92 -10.27 -6.94
C SER A 20 7.19 -9.78 -5.69
N ALA A 21 6.07 -10.43 -5.36
CA ALA A 21 5.41 -10.23 -4.08
C ALA A 21 6.44 -10.60 -3.00
N PHE A 22 6.82 -9.62 -2.19
CA PHE A 22 7.83 -9.77 -1.16
C PHE A 22 7.32 -10.78 -0.12
N ALA A 23 7.96 -11.95 -0.04
CA ALA A 23 7.72 -12.94 1.01
C ALA A 23 8.43 -12.51 2.31
N GLY A 24 8.07 -11.32 2.81
CA GLY A 24 8.57 -10.80 4.08
C GLY A 24 8.00 -11.58 5.27
N GLY A 25 8.61 -11.41 6.44
CA GLY A 25 8.09 -11.93 7.71
C GLY A 25 6.73 -11.32 8.08
N GLU A 26 6.20 -11.68 9.26
CA GLU A 26 4.90 -11.16 9.74
C GLU A 26 4.89 -9.62 9.76
N PRO A 27 3.80 -8.95 9.34
CA PRO A 27 3.77 -7.50 9.29
C PRO A 27 4.00 -6.82 10.64
N VAL A 28 4.77 -5.74 10.63
CA VAL A 28 4.85 -4.82 11.76
C VAL A 28 3.66 -3.87 11.68
N ARG A 29 2.70 -4.07 12.58
CA ARG A 29 1.50 -3.23 12.67
C ARG A 29 1.81 -1.88 13.30
N ILE A 30 1.40 -0.82 12.62
CA ILE A 30 1.46 0.57 13.09
C ILE A 30 0.03 1.08 13.19
N ALA A 31 -0.38 1.46 14.39
CA ALA A 31 -1.70 2.05 14.62
C ALA A 31 -1.68 3.55 14.32
N LEU A 32 -2.66 4.01 13.54
CA LEU A 32 -3.07 5.40 13.45
C LEU A 32 -4.37 5.54 14.24
N ILE A 33 -4.32 6.26 15.36
CA ILE A 33 -5.49 6.62 16.16
C ILE A 33 -5.77 8.09 15.90
N GLU A 34 -6.80 8.39 15.12
CA GLU A 34 -7.14 9.76 14.73
C GLU A 34 -8.66 9.94 14.62
N GLY A 35 -9.10 11.20 14.58
CA GLY A 35 -10.49 11.51 14.26
C GLY A 35 -10.77 11.18 12.80
N MET A 36 -11.24 9.97 12.51
CA MET A 36 -11.60 9.53 11.16
C MET A 36 -13.08 9.79 10.85
N SER A 37 -13.87 10.15 11.87
CA SER A 37 -15.23 10.65 11.75
C SER A 37 -15.42 11.98 12.51
N GLY A 38 -16.61 12.57 12.36
CA GLY A 38 -16.96 13.84 13.00
C GLY A 38 -16.37 15.08 12.31
N PRO A 39 -16.40 16.25 12.98
CA PRO A 39 -16.06 17.54 12.38
C PRO A 39 -14.63 17.67 11.86
N PHE A 40 -13.70 16.85 12.37
CA PHE A 40 -12.28 16.89 12.04
C PHE A 40 -11.82 15.70 11.17
N ALA A 41 -12.75 14.92 10.62
CA ALA A 41 -12.46 13.74 9.78
C ALA A 41 -11.52 14.05 8.59
N ASN A 42 -11.60 15.26 8.05
CA ASN A 42 -10.74 15.71 6.96
C ASN A 42 -9.25 15.77 7.35
N ALA A 43 -8.95 16.16 8.59
CA ALA A 43 -7.58 16.19 9.10
C ALA A 43 -7.05 14.76 9.28
N GLY A 44 -7.83 13.87 9.89
CA GLY A 44 -7.50 12.45 10.03
C GLY A 44 -7.23 11.78 8.67
N ALA A 45 -8.11 12.00 7.68
CA ALA A 45 -7.92 11.49 6.33
C ALA A 45 -6.66 12.03 5.63
N ALA A 46 -6.25 13.27 5.92
CA ALA A 46 -5.01 13.83 5.40
C ALA A 46 -3.78 13.15 6.02
N VAL A 47 -3.81 12.87 7.33
CA VAL A 47 -2.76 12.11 8.03
C VAL A 47 -2.69 10.68 7.49
N GLU A 48 -3.83 10.00 7.39
CA GLU A 48 -3.91 8.63 6.87
C GLU A 48 -3.30 8.53 5.47
N ARG A 49 -3.66 9.44 4.55
CA ARG A 49 -3.12 9.45 3.19
C ARG A 49 -1.60 9.58 3.16
N ASN A 50 -1.04 10.45 4.01
CA ASN A 50 0.40 10.68 4.08
C ASN A 50 1.13 9.46 4.66
N LEU A 51 0.57 8.83 5.70
CA LEU A 51 1.14 7.63 6.30
C LEU A 51 1.05 6.43 5.36
N ARG A 52 -0.06 6.28 4.64
CA ARG A 52 -0.23 5.23 3.63
C ARG A 52 0.82 5.33 2.53
N PHE A 53 1.05 6.54 2.01
CA PHE A 53 2.14 6.79 1.06
C PHE A 53 3.51 6.40 1.65
N GLY A 54 3.82 6.81 2.89
CA GLY A 54 5.07 6.44 3.55
C GLY A 54 5.24 4.92 3.72
N VAL A 55 4.19 4.22 4.13
CA VAL A 55 4.15 2.76 4.29
C VAL A 55 4.38 2.06 2.96
N GLU A 56 3.72 2.52 1.89
CA GLU A 56 3.93 1.98 0.54
C GLU A 56 5.39 2.14 0.08
N GLN A 57 5.99 3.30 0.32
CA GLN A 57 7.40 3.55 -0.02
C GLN A 57 8.37 2.65 0.77
N VAL A 58 8.13 2.47 2.08
CA VAL A 58 8.94 1.57 2.91
C VAL A 58 8.79 0.12 2.45
N ASN A 59 7.57 -0.34 2.17
CA ASN A 59 7.31 -1.69 1.72
C ASN A 59 7.92 -1.95 0.33
N ALA A 60 7.84 -0.99 -0.58
CA ALA A 60 8.48 -1.05 -1.89
C ALA A 60 10.02 -1.13 -1.79
N ALA A 61 10.61 -0.53 -0.74
CA ALA A 61 12.04 -0.65 -0.43
C ALA A 61 12.41 -1.97 0.28
N GLY A 62 11.47 -2.90 0.44
CA GLY A 62 11.70 -4.20 1.08
C GLY A 62 11.31 -4.25 2.55
N GLY A 63 10.56 -3.28 3.06
CA GLY A 63 10.06 -3.28 4.44
C GLY A 63 11.13 -2.93 5.49
N VAL A 64 10.82 -3.18 6.76
CA VAL A 64 11.69 -2.94 7.90
C VAL A 64 12.55 -4.17 8.17
N LYS A 65 13.87 -3.97 8.31
CA LYS A 65 14.80 -5.04 8.67
C LYS A 65 14.80 -5.27 10.20
N LEU A 66 14.38 -6.46 10.61
CA LEU A 66 14.44 -6.97 11.97
C LEU A 66 15.46 -8.13 12.07
N ARG A 67 15.60 -8.73 13.25
CA ARG A 67 16.60 -9.80 13.50
C ARG A 67 16.30 -11.08 12.72
N ASP A 68 15.03 -11.34 12.46
CA ASP A 68 14.46 -12.53 11.84
C ASP A 68 14.17 -12.35 10.34
N GLY A 69 14.34 -11.14 9.80
CA GLY A 69 14.22 -10.89 8.37
C GLY A 69 13.70 -9.50 8.07
N ALA A 70 13.20 -9.33 6.85
CA ALA A 70 12.55 -8.10 6.42
C ALA A 70 11.03 -8.26 6.55
N HIS A 71 10.37 -7.29 7.17
CA HIS A 71 8.95 -7.33 7.50
C HIS A 71 8.24 -6.14 6.87
N PRO A 72 7.11 -6.34 6.18
CA PRO A 72 6.32 -5.22 5.69
C PRO A 72 5.71 -4.45 6.86
N LEU A 73 5.49 -3.16 6.68
CA LEU A 73 4.64 -2.35 7.55
C LEU A 73 3.17 -2.55 7.17
N GLU A 74 2.31 -2.63 8.17
CA GLU A 74 0.85 -2.61 8.03
C GLU A 74 0.29 -1.40 8.80
N LEU A 75 -0.42 -0.51 8.10
CA LEU A 75 -1.12 0.60 8.73
C LEU A 75 -2.52 0.18 9.18
N VAL A 76 -2.75 0.21 10.49
CA VAL A 76 -4.05 -0.07 11.11
C VAL A 76 -4.69 1.26 11.49
N VAL A 77 -5.84 1.58 10.91
CA VAL A 77 -6.55 2.83 11.16
C VAL A 77 -7.65 2.60 12.18
N LEU A 78 -7.65 3.40 13.25
CA LEU A 78 -8.62 3.36 14.35
C LEU A 78 -9.25 4.75 14.53
N ASP A 79 -10.58 4.80 14.58
CA ASP A 79 -11.33 6.05 14.69
C ASP A 79 -11.57 6.43 16.15
N SER A 80 -10.89 7.47 16.63
CA SER A 80 -11.12 8.03 17.97
C SER A 80 -12.34 8.97 18.03
N LYS A 81 -12.97 9.26 16.88
CA LYS A 81 -14.05 10.24 16.74
C LYS A 81 -13.69 11.63 17.29
N GLY A 82 -12.39 11.92 17.43
CA GLY A 82 -11.87 13.15 18.04
C GLY A 82 -12.00 13.24 19.57
N SER A 83 -12.17 12.12 20.27
CA SER A 83 -12.34 12.07 21.73
C SER A 83 -11.31 11.16 22.42
N PRO A 84 -10.83 11.52 23.64
CA PRO A 84 -9.98 10.62 24.43
C PRO A 84 -10.65 9.32 24.83
N GLU A 85 -11.97 9.33 25.08
CA GLU A 85 -12.71 8.17 25.55
C GLU A 85 -12.75 7.06 24.50
N GLU A 86 -13.04 7.41 23.24
CA GLU A 86 -13.05 6.47 22.12
C GLU A 86 -11.64 6.06 21.70
N ALA A 87 -10.59 6.83 22.03
CA ALA A 87 -9.21 6.47 21.73
C ALA A 87 -8.65 5.33 22.62
N LEU A 88 -9.35 5.00 23.71
CA LEU A 88 -8.91 4.03 24.72
C LEU A 88 -9.61 2.66 24.61
N VAL A 89 -10.50 2.48 23.62
CA VAL A 89 -11.32 1.27 23.42
C VAL A 89 -10.99 0.50 22.16
#